data_AF-A0A9P9IZI8-F1
#
_entry.id   AF-A0A9P9IZI8-F1
#
_cell.length_a   1.000
_cell.length_b   1.000
_cell.length_c   1.000
_cell.angle_alpha   90.00
_cell.angle_beta   90.00
_cell.angle_gamma   90.00
#
_symmetry.space_group_name_H-M   'P 1'
#
loop_
_entity.id
_entity.type
_entity.pdbx_description
1 polymer ?
#
loop_
_entity_poly.entity_id
_entity_poly.type
_entity_poly.pdbx_seq_one_letter_code
_entity_poly.pdbx_strand_id
1 'polypeptide(L)'
;MTRLRYSLVHSQRKVGMKQDFIPDIGKLSMEERVRLLQGERFAILHDRKVIFGKWPKAALMAFSSVFHDILEANPTAAAIVLYSIQVPINSLKQLLFFMAASIRSSEHVNLKPMGTLKENTKLYYTGSLLGWSPTRATYLDEVFISIGADILNPKATIGESELATIFCTGPDDLLYEFVRIMVPLARFPGPMDEIFEVEQHLDFINPKDYGLQITEGELDTILFLHNHRMQILIGRG
;
A
#
# COMPACT_ATOMS: atom_id res chain seq x y z
N MET A 1 -3.45 0.79 11.39
CA MET A 1 -3.42 0.27 10.00
C MET A 1 -4.46 1.02 9.15
N THR A 2 -4.05 1.66 8.06
CA THR A 2 -4.98 2.39 7.17
C THR A 2 -5.79 1.39 6.36
N ARG A 3 -7.11 1.30 6.62
CA ARG A 3 -8.01 0.47 5.81
C ARG A 3 -8.45 1.21 4.54
N LEU A 4 -8.54 0.49 3.43
CA LEU A 4 -9.10 0.99 2.18
C LEU A 4 -10.55 1.42 2.42
N ARG A 5 -10.87 2.70 2.20
CA ARG A 5 -12.24 3.20 2.19
C ARG A 5 -12.79 3.10 0.77
N TYR A 6 -13.97 2.53 0.63
CA TYR A 6 -14.64 2.36 -0.64
C TYR A 6 -16.16 2.40 -0.49
N SER A 7 -16.84 2.55 -1.61
CA SER A 7 -18.29 2.29 -1.72
C SER A 7 -18.55 1.27 -2.81
N LEU A 8 -19.60 0.46 -2.66
CA LEU A 8 -20.02 -0.51 -3.68
C LEU A 8 -21.26 -0.01 -4.42
N VAL A 9 -21.33 -0.36 -5.70
CA VAL A 9 -22.54 -0.22 -6.51
C VAL A 9 -23.01 -1.62 -6.85
N HIS A 10 -24.24 -1.96 -6.48
CA HIS A 10 -24.79 -3.30 -6.68
C HIS A 10 -25.63 -3.38 -7.96
N SER A 11 -25.64 -4.56 -8.58
CA SER A 11 -26.59 -4.90 -9.64
C SER A 11 -27.73 -5.76 -9.09
N GLN A 12 -28.83 -5.84 -9.84
CA GLN A 12 -29.96 -6.72 -9.52
C GLN A 12 -29.64 -8.21 -9.72
N ARG A 13 -28.52 -8.54 -10.38
CA ARG A 13 -28.16 -9.93 -10.71
C ARG A 13 -27.16 -10.47 -9.69
N LYS A 14 -27.50 -11.59 -9.04
CA LYS A 14 -26.58 -12.33 -8.18
C LYS A 14 -25.80 -13.32 -9.03
N VAL A 15 -24.51 -13.08 -9.20
CA VAL A 15 -23.60 -14.02 -9.84
C VAL A 15 -22.56 -14.38 -8.79
N GLY A 16 -22.69 -15.57 -8.21
CA GLY A 16 -21.66 -16.13 -7.34
C GLY A 16 -20.45 -16.47 -8.19
N MET A 17 -19.28 -16.01 -7.77
CA MET A 17 -18.01 -16.36 -8.40
C MET A 17 -17.07 -16.86 -7.30
N LYS A 18 -16.44 -18.01 -7.54
CA LYS A 18 -15.39 -18.54 -6.67
C LYS A 18 -14.06 -18.37 -7.38
N GLN A 19 -13.16 -17.61 -6.77
CA GLN A 19 -11.80 -17.43 -7.26
C GLN A 19 -10.94 -17.10 -6.05
N ASP A 20 -9.99 -17.98 -5.74
CA ASP A 20 -9.06 -17.74 -4.63
C ASP A 20 -8.04 -16.66 -4.99
N PHE A 21 -7.49 -16.01 -3.97
CA PHE A 21 -6.33 -15.14 -4.11
C PHE A 21 -5.10 -15.96 -4.54
N ILE A 22 -4.31 -15.44 -5.48
CA ILE A 22 -3.14 -16.11 -6.04
C ILE A 22 -1.89 -15.26 -5.73
N PRO A 23 -1.02 -15.73 -4.82
CA PRO A 23 0.19 -15.01 -4.41
C PRO A 23 1.12 -14.61 -5.57
N ASP A 24 1.20 -15.48 -6.60
CA ASP A 24 2.02 -15.26 -7.78
C ASP A 24 1.36 -15.87 -9.02
N ILE A 25 0.70 -15.02 -9.80
CA ILE A 25 0.03 -15.40 -11.06
C ILE A 25 1.04 -15.82 -12.14
N GLY A 26 2.31 -15.45 -12.01
CA GLY A 26 3.39 -15.92 -12.87
C GLY A 26 3.60 -17.43 -12.81
N LYS A 27 3.10 -18.12 -11.77
CA LYS A 27 3.17 -19.59 -11.65
C LYS A 27 2.04 -20.32 -12.37
N LEU A 28 0.99 -19.63 -12.79
CA LEU A 28 -0.12 -20.22 -13.52
C LEU A 28 0.26 -20.51 -14.97
N SER A 29 -0.34 -21.56 -15.54
CA SER A 29 -0.28 -21.85 -16.98
C SER A 29 -0.93 -20.72 -17.78
N MET A 30 -0.60 -20.62 -19.07
CA MET A 30 -1.24 -19.63 -19.94
C MET A 30 -2.75 -19.86 -20.04
N GLU A 31 -3.23 -21.11 -20.07
CA GLU A 31 -4.67 -21.37 -20.09
C GLU A 31 -5.36 -20.92 -18.80
N GLU A 32 -4.73 -21.14 -17.64
CA GLU A 32 -5.24 -20.69 -16.34
C GLU A 32 -5.31 -19.16 -16.27
N ARG A 33 -4.27 -18.46 -16.73
CA ARG A 33 -4.27 -16.99 -16.82
C ARG A 33 -5.40 -16.49 -17.71
N VAL A 34 -5.59 -17.09 -18.88
CA VAL A 34 -6.68 -16.70 -19.80
C VAL A 34 -8.06 -16.95 -19.18
N ARG A 35 -8.24 -17.98 -18.36
CA ARG A 35 -9.50 -18.20 -17.62
C ARG A 35 -9.84 -17.04 -16.67
N LEU A 36 -8.84 -16.36 -16.08
CA LEU A 36 -9.06 -15.18 -15.24
C LEU A 36 -9.72 -14.01 -15.99
N LEU A 37 -9.65 -13.99 -17.33
CA LEU A 37 -10.29 -12.96 -18.16
C LEU A 37 -11.76 -13.22 -18.45
N GLN A 38 -12.28 -14.39 -18.07
CA GLN A 38 -13.63 -14.81 -18.36
C GLN A 38 -14.61 -14.37 -17.26
N GLY A 39 -15.90 -14.43 -17.58
CA GLY A 39 -16.97 -14.21 -16.59
C GLY A 39 -17.39 -12.74 -16.42
N GLU A 40 -17.94 -12.46 -15.24
CA GLU A 40 -18.55 -11.17 -14.94
C GLU A 40 -17.49 -10.08 -14.79
N ARG A 41 -17.84 -8.87 -15.26
CA ARG A 41 -16.96 -7.71 -15.19
C ARG A 41 -17.44 -6.69 -14.15
N PHE A 42 -16.48 -6.11 -13.45
CA PHE A 42 -16.60 -5.20 -12.34
C PHE A 42 -15.96 -3.85 -12.70
N ALA A 43 -16.65 -2.75 -12.46
CA ALA A 43 -16.11 -1.42 -12.73
C ALA A 43 -15.30 -0.91 -11.53
N ILE A 44 -14.15 -0.31 -11.80
CA ILE A 44 -13.37 0.42 -10.79
C ILE A 44 -13.55 1.91 -11.10
N LEU A 45 -14.17 2.61 -10.16
CA LEU A 45 -14.42 4.04 -10.23
C LEU A 45 -13.45 4.75 -9.29
N HIS A 46 -12.89 5.86 -9.73
CA HIS A 46 -12.05 6.75 -8.92
C HIS A 46 -12.74 8.10 -8.81
N ASP A 47 -13.09 8.48 -7.59
CA ASP A 47 -13.95 9.65 -7.33
C ASP A 47 -15.21 9.66 -8.21
N ARG A 48 -15.85 8.48 -8.32
CA ARG A 48 -17.05 8.21 -9.16
C ARG A 48 -16.84 8.34 -10.67
N LYS A 49 -15.61 8.55 -11.14
CA LYS A 49 -15.26 8.54 -12.56
C LYS A 49 -14.74 7.17 -12.96
N VAL A 50 -15.20 6.67 -14.10
CA VAL A 50 -14.64 5.45 -14.69
C VAL A 50 -13.21 5.75 -15.13
N ILE A 51 -12.26 5.00 -14.60
CA ILE A 51 -10.82 5.21 -14.86
C ILE A 51 -10.22 4.15 -15.78
N PHE A 52 -10.80 2.95 -15.76
CA PHE A 52 -10.55 1.88 -16.72
C PHE A 52 -11.88 1.17 -16.99
N GLY A 53 -12.01 0.56 -18.18
CA GLY A 53 -13.16 -0.27 -18.52
C GLY A 53 -13.42 -1.36 -17.48
N LYS A 54 -14.53 -2.09 -17.62
CA LYS A 54 -14.87 -3.14 -16.64
C LYS A 54 -13.81 -4.25 -16.64
N TRP A 55 -13.35 -4.62 -15.44
CA TRP A 55 -12.35 -5.64 -15.18
C TRP A 55 -13.00 -6.98 -14.84
N PRO A 56 -12.49 -8.12 -15.32
CA PRO A 56 -12.98 -9.43 -14.89
C PRO A 56 -12.87 -9.58 -13.37
N LYS A 57 -13.95 -9.97 -12.69
CA LYS A 57 -13.94 -10.17 -11.23
C LYS A 57 -12.89 -11.19 -10.82
N ALA A 58 -12.76 -12.29 -11.58
CA ALA A 58 -11.80 -13.36 -11.27
C ALA A 58 -10.37 -12.84 -11.25
N ALA A 59 -9.98 -12.07 -12.27
CA ALA A 59 -8.68 -11.40 -12.27
C ALA A 59 -8.48 -10.51 -11.03
N LEU A 60 -9.47 -9.69 -10.65
CA LEU A 60 -9.34 -8.82 -9.47
C LEU A 60 -9.13 -9.61 -8.18
N MET A 61 -9.94 -10.66 -7.95
CA MET A 61 -9.82 -11.51 -6.76
C MET A 61 -8.49 -12.27 -6.74
N ALA A 62 -8.02 -12.76 -7.88
CA ALA A 62 -6.76 -13.47 -7.98
C ALA A 62 -5.56 -12.57 -7.65
N PHE A 63 -5.55 -11.32 -8.09
CA PHE A 63 -4.44 -10.40 -7.83
C PHE A 63 -4.48 -9.74 -6.45
N SER A 64 -5.65 -9.59 -5.83
CA SER A 64 -5.81 -8.75 -4.64
C SER A 64 -6.67 -9.45 -3.60
N SER A 65 -6.08 -9.72 -2.43
CA SER A 65 -6.80 -10.24 -1.27
C SER A 65 -7.93 -9.30 -0.82
N VAL A 66 -7.73 -7.99 -0.95
CA VAL A 66 -8.78 -7.00 -0.65
C VAL A 66 -9.95 -7.12 -1.63
N PHE A 67 -9.69 -7.24 -2.94
CA PHE A 67 -10.78 -7.48 -3.89
C PHE A 67 -11.42 -8.85 -3.72
N HIS A 68 -10.64 -9.87 -3.36
CA HIS A 68 -11.14 -11.19 -2.99
C HIS A 68 -12.20 -11.08 -1.90
N ASP A 69 -11.83 -10.55 -0.73
CA ASP A 69 -12.71 -10.44 0.42
C ASP A 69 -13.95 -9.58 0.12
N ILE A 70 -13.76 -8.46 -0.59
CA ILE A 70 -14.87 -7.57 -0.97
C ILE A 70 -15.87 -8.28 -1.89
N LEU A 71 -15.39 -8.94 -2.94
CA LEU A 71 -16.24 -9.54 -3.96
C LEU A 71 -16.88 -10.84 -3.49
N GLU A 72 -16.20 -11.61 -2.64
CA GLU A 72 -16.75 -12.79 -1.98
C GLU A 72 -17.90 -12.41 -1.05
N ALA A 73 -17.70 -11.39 -0.20
CA ALA A 73 -18.74 -10.89 0.70
C ALA A 73 -19.89 -10.20 -0.04
N ASN A 74 -19.66 -9.66 -1.25
CA ASN A 74 -20.61 -8.87 -2.01
C ASN A 74 -20.79 -9.38 -3.46
N PRO A 75 -21.41 -10.56 -3.65
CA PRO A 75 -21.50 -11.20 -4.97
C PRO A 75 -22.28 -10.36 -6.01
N THR A 76 -23.20 -9.50 -5.58
CA THR A 76 -23.98 -8.61 -6.46
C THR A 76 -23.27 -7.32 -6.84
N ALA A 77 -22.09 -7.05 -6.27
CA ALA A 77 -21.35 -5.82 -6.54
C ALA A 77 -20.93 -5.77 -8.01
N ALA A 78 -21.24 -4.66 -8.67
CA ALA A 78 -20.94 -4.39 -10.07
C ALA A 78 -19.88 -3.29 -10.24
N ALA A 79 -19.67 -2.47 -9.22
CA ALA A 79 -18.56 -1.52 -9.18
C ALA A 79 -18.06 -1.27 -7.76
N ILE A 80 -16.81 -0.80 -7.68
CA ILE A 80 -16.21 -0.19 -6.49
C ILE A 80 -15.88 1.27 -6.78
N VAL A 81 -16.10 2.14 -5.80
CA VAL A 81 -15.62 3.53 -5.80
C VAL A 81 -14.43 3.62 -4.85
N LEU A 82 -13.28 3.94 -5.41
CA LEU A 82 -12.04 4.26 -4.71
C LEU A 82 -11.87 5.79 -4.66
N TYR A 83 -11.35 6.31 -3.56
CA TYR A 83 -11.24 7.75 -3.35
C TYR A 83 -9.80 8.24 -3.53
N SER A 84 -9.62 9.37 -4.23
CA SER A 84 -8.30 9.96 -4.51
C SER A 84 -7.49 10.31 -3.27
N ILE A 85 -8.18 10.62 -2.17
CA ILE A 85 -7.54 10.91 -0.88
C ILE A 85 -6.69 9.74 -0.36
N GLN A 86 -7.04 8.50 -0.71
CA GLN A 86 -6.29 7.30 -0.32
C GLN A 86 -5.58 6.63 -1.48
N VAL A 87 -6.15 6.68 -2.68
CA VAL A 87 -5.68 5.90 -3.83
C VAL A 87 -5.19 6.86 -4.92
N PRO A 88 -3.87 7.12 -5.02
CA PRO A 88 -3.31 7.90 -6.11
C PRO A 88 -3.66 7.28 -7.46
N ILE A 89 -4.26 8.09 -8.36
CA ILE A 89 -4.77 7.55 -9.62
C ILE A 89 -3.68 6.93 -10.49
N ASN A 90 -2.52 7.57 -10.63
CA ASN A 90 -1.45 7.06 -11.49
C ASN A 90 -0.92 5.71 -10.98
N SER A 91 -0.78 5.56 -9.67
CA SER A 91 -0.41 4.29 -9.04
C SER A 91 -1.45 3.21 -9.32
N LEU A 92 -2.75 3.50 -9.12
CA LEU A 92 -3.81 2.55 -9.43
C LEU A 92 -3.80 2.13 -10.91
N LYS A 93 -3.61 3.07 -11.84
CA LYS A 93 -3.50 2.76 -13.27
C LYS A 93 -2.32 1.83 -13.54
N GLN A 94 -1.16 2.11 -12.95
CA GLN A 94 0.04 1.29 -13.11
C GLN A 94 -0.16 -0.15 -12.62
N LEU A 95 -0.79 -0.33 -11.46
CA LEU A 95 -1.10 -1.67 -10.93
C LEU A 95 -2.07 -2.42 -11.85
N LEU A 96 -3.11 -1.75 -12.35
CA LEU A 96 -4.07 -2.34 -13.29
C LEU A 96 -3.39 -2.71 -14.63
N PHE A 97 -2.52 -1.85 -15.17
CA PHE A 97 -1.75 -2.19 -16.36
C PHE A 97 -0.85 -3.41 -16.16
N PHE A 98 -0.18 -3.47 -15.01
CA PHE A 98 0.62 -4.63 -14.62
C PHE A 98 -0.21 -5.91 -14.55
N MET A 99 -1.42 -5.88 -13.97
CA MET A 99 -2.32 -7.03 -13.95
C MET A 99 -2.68 -7.50 -15.36
N ALA A 100 -3.05 -6.57 -16.25
CA ALA A 100 -3.37 -6.92 -17.64
C ALA A 100 -2.16 -7.52 -18.37
N ALA A 101 -0.96 -6.97 -18.17
CA ALA A 101 0.27 -7.46 -18.77
C ALA A 101 0.60 -8.87 -18.26
N SER A 102 0.52 -9.10 -16.96
CA SER A 102 0.82 -10.38 -16.32
C SER A 102 -0.09 -11.51 -16.78
N ILE A 103 -1.37 -11.22 -17.05
CA ILE A 103 -2.32 -12.22 -17.57
C ILE A 103 -2.04 -12.55 -19.05
N ARG A 104 -1.67 -11.55 -19.86
CA ARG A 104 -1.56 -11.69 -21.32
C ARG A 104 -0.17 -12.13 -21.79
N SER A 105 0.84 -11.92 -20.96
CA SER A 105 2.22 -12.25 -21.30
C SER A 105 2.48 -13.75 -21.11
N SER A 106 3.20 -14.33 -22.07
CA SER A 106 3.80 -15.67 -21.92
C SER A 106 5.04 -15.65 -21.01
N GLU A 107 5.62 -14.46 -20.80
CA GLU A 107 6.80 -14.25 -19.96
C GLU A 107 6.42 -13.71 -18.59
N HIS A 108 7.33 -13.85 -17.62
CA HIS A 108 7.19 -13.21 -16.32
C HIS A 108 7.26 -11.69 -16.48
N VAL A 109 6.26 -10.99 -15.93
CA VAL A 109 6.17 -9.53 -15.97
C VAL A 109 6.43 -9.02 -14.57
N ASN A 110 7.32 -8.03 -14.43
CA ASN A 110 7.58 -7.35 -13.17
C ASN A 110 6.89 -5.99 -13.14
N LEU A 111 6.32 -5.62 -11.99
CA LEU A 111 5.84 -4.26 -11.77
C LEU A 111 7.03 -3.31 -11.70
N LYS A 112 7.16 -2.44 -12.70
CA LYS A 112 8.27 -1.49 -12.76
C LYS A 112 8.02 -0.27 -11.85
N PRO A 113 9.07 0.22 -11.15
CA PRO A 113 9.04 1.51 -10.46
C PRO A 113 8.65 2.67 -11.41
N MET A 114 8.06 3.73 -10.87
CA MET A 114 7.56 4.89 -11.61
C MET A 114 8.59 6.01 -11.79
N GLY A 115 9.78 5.88 -11.19
CA GLY A 115 10.95 6.71 -11.51
C GLY A 115 11.38 7.65 -10.38
N THR A 116 10.46 8.19 -9.60
CA THR A 116 10.81 9.00 -8.41
C THR A 116 10.45 8.29 -7.11
N LEU A 117 11.19 8.56 -6.03
CA LEU A 117 10.89 8.06 -4.68
C LEU A 117 9.43 8.34 -4.28
N LYS A 118 8.93 9.54 -4.59
CA LYS A 118 7.54 9.95 -4.32
C LYS A 118 6.51 9.10 -5.03
N GLU A 119 6.74 8.78 -6.31
CA GLU A 119 5.82 7.98 -7.09
C GLU A 119 5.92 6.51 -6.70
N ASN A 120 7.12 6.02 -6.41
CA ASN A 120 7.36 4.65 -5.95
C ASN A 120 6.70 4.38 -4.60
N THR A 121 6.85 5.28 -3.63
CA THR A 121 6.19 5.18 -2.31
C THR A 121 4.67 5.16 -2.43
N LYS A 122 4.10 6.02 -3.30
CA LYS A 122 2.67 5.99 -3.63
C LYS A 122 2.24 4.70 -4.32
N LEU A 123 3.04 4.18 -5.25
CA LEU A 123 2.77 2.92 -5.93
C LEU A 123 2.76 1.75 -4.93
N TYR A 124 3.78 1.67 -4.08
CA TYR A 124 3.88 0.67 -3.03
C TYR A 124 2.69 0.75 -2.07
N TYR A 125 2.39 1.94 -1.55
CA TYR A 125 1.25 2.16 -0.66
C TYR A 125 -0.08 1.76 -1.30
N THR A 126 -0.28 2.09 -2.58
CA THR A 126 -1.49 1.68 -3.32
C THR A 126 -1.59 0.16 -3.44
N GLY A 127 -0.47 -0.54 -3.70
CA GLY A 127 -0.43 -1.99 -3.73
C GLY A 127 -0.76 -2.60 -2.36
N SER A 128 -0.15 -2.06 -1.30
CA SER A 128 -0.40 -2.47 0.09
C SER A 128 -1.87 -2.29 0.48
N LEU A 129 -2.52 -1.18 0.09
CA LEU A 129 -3.96 -0.98 0.27
C LEU A 129 -4.84 -1.99 -0.46
N LEU A 130 -4.36 -2.58 -1.55
CA LEU A 130 -5.02 -3.66 -2.29
C LEU A 130 -4.60 -5.05 -1.78
N GLY A 131 -3.87 -5.10 -0.66
CA GLY A 131 -3.42 -6.35 -0.04
C GLY A 131 -2.25 -7.01 -0.77
N TRP A 132 -1.51 -6.27 -1.60
CA TRP A 132 -0.25 -6.73 -2.18
C TRP A 132 0.83 -6.46 -1.15
N SER A 133 1.60 -7.47 -0.78
CA SER A 133 2.69 -7.31 0.18
C SER A 133 3.87 -8.15 -0.28
N PRO A 134 5.12 -7.67 -0.23
CA PRO A 134 6.29 -8.47 -0.62
C PRO A 134 6.36 -9.84 0.06
N THR A 135 5.79 -9.99 1.26
CA THR A 135 5.78 -11.25 2.01
C THR A 135 4.65 -12.21 1.61
N ARG A 136 3.57 -11.71 1.00
CA ARG A 136 2.37 -12.49 0.63
C ARG A 136 2.10 -12.53 -0.88
N ALA A 137 2.66 -11.59 -1.63
CA ALA A 137 2.51 -11.36 -3.05
C ALA A 137 3.75 -10.61 -3.58
N THR A 138 4.58 -11.27 -4.38
CA THR A 138 5.89 -10.74 -4.85
C THR A 138 5.78 -9.59 -5.86
N TYR A 139 4.57 -9.05 -6.08
CA TYR A 139 4.33 -8.01 -7.09
C TYR A 139 4.98 -6.67 -6.75
N LEU A 140 5.34 -6.41 -5.49
CA LEU A 140 5.91 -5.14 -5.04
C LEU A 140 7.44 -5.15 -4.88
N ASP A 141 8.11 -6.28 -5.14
CA ASP A 141 9.52 -6.47 -4.79
C ASP A 141 10.44 -5.44 -5.47
N GLU A 142 10.28 -5.22 -6.77
CA GLU A 142 11.08 -4.25 -7.53
C GLU A 142 10.83 -2.81 -7.08
N VAL A 143 9.58 -2.50 -6.71
CA VAL A 143 9.21 -1.17 -6.19
C VAL A 143 9.84 -0.98 -4.81
N PHE A 144 9.78 -2.00 -3.95
CA PHE A 144 10.43 -2.01 -2.64
C PHE A 144 11.94 -1.81 -2.75
N ILE A 145 12.61 -2.58 -3.61
CA ILE A 145 14.05 -2.48 -3.86
C ILE A 145 14.42 -1.07 -4.31
N SER A 146 13.65 -0.49 -5.25
CA SER A 146 13.88 0.88 -5.72
C SER A 146 13.75 1.91 -4.60
N ILE A 147 12.73 1.80 -3.73
CA ILE A 147 12.56 2.71 -2.59
C ILE A 147 13.71 2.52 -1.59
N GLY A 148 14.11 1.27 -1.32
CA GLY A 148 15.21 0.97 -0.42
C GLY A 148 16.54 1.56 -0.88
N ALA A 149 16.84 1.47 -2.18
CA ALA A 149 18.03 2.08 -2.77
C ALA A 149 18.03 3.61 -2.60
N ASP A 150 16.89 4.26 -2.78
CA ASP A 150 16.74 5.71 -2.56
C ASP A 150 16.91 6.08 -1.08
N ILE A 151 16.36 5.30 -0.15
CA ILE A 151 16.49 5.54 1.30
C ILE A 151 17.95 5.42 1.75
N LEU A 152 18.65 4.41 1.26
CA LEU A 152 20.05 4.14 1.61
C LEU A 152 21.03 5.10 0.95
N ASN A 153 20.61 5.83 -0.08
CA ASN A 153 21.44 6.81 -0.74
C ASN A 153 21.62 8.05 0.17
N PRO A 154 22.84 8.34 0.68
CA PRO A 154 23.06 9.46 1.59
C PRO A 154 22.72 10.82 0.95
N LYS A 155 22.76 10.89 -0.39
CA LYS A 155 22.48 12.10 -1.17
C LYS A 155 20.99 12.27 -1.49
N ALA A 156 20.17 11.24 -1.35
CA ALA A 156 18.75 11.37 -1.57
C ALA A 156 18.13 12.18 -0.43
N THR A 157 17.16 13.04 -0.75
CA THR A 157 16.34 13.70 0.25
C THR A 157 15.01 12.96 0.34
N ILE A 158 14.70 12.40 1.51
CA ILE A 158 13.39 11.80 1.77
C ILE A 158 12.51 12.92 2.30
N GLY A 159 11.49 13.31 1.53
CA GLY A 159 10.55 14.34 1.95
C GLY A 159 9.56 13.83 3.00
N GLU A 160 8.95 14.77 3.71
CA GLU A 160 7.93 14.47 4.73
C GLU A 160 6.72 13.75 4.14
N SER A 161 6.39 14.05 2.87
CA SER A 161 5.24 13.43 2.19
C SER A 161 5.46 11.94 1.91
N GLU A 162 6.69 11.55 1.62
CA GLU A 162 7.13 10.19 1.38
C GLU A 162 7.10 9.40 2.69
N LEU A 163 7.68 9.97 3.76
CA LEU A 163 7.62 9.39 5.09
C LEU A 163 6.18 9.19 5.57
N ALA A 164 5.33 10.22 5.46
CA ALA A 164 3.93 10.12 5.82
C ALA A 164 3.20 9.02 5.04
N THR A 165 3.49 8.86 3.74
CA THR A 165 2.90 7.80 2.91
C THR A 165 3.36 6.42 3.36
N ILE A 166 4.63 6.26 3.70
CA ILE A 166 5.19 5.01 4.23
C ILE A 166 4.57 4.67 5.59
N PHE A 167 4.51 5.63 6.51
CA PHE A 167 3.92 5.39 7.83
C PHE A 167 2.43 5.01 7.75
N CYS A 168 1.72 5.41 6.68
CA CYS A 168 0.35 4.99 6.43
C CYS A 168 0.19 3.50 6.07
N THR A 169 1.25 2.78 5.64
CA THR A 169 1.16 1.32 5.38
C THR A 169 0.97 0.54 6.68
N GLY A 170 1.51 1.04 7.79
CA GLY A 170 1.35 0.49 9.14
C GLY A 170 2.51 -0.39 9.61
N PRO A 171 2.56 -0.73 10.90
CA PRO A 171 3.73 -1.34 11.54
C PRO A 171 4.05 -2.76 11.06
N ASP A 172 3.06 -3.51 10.56
CA ASP A 172 3.24 -4.87 10.06
C ASP A 172 3.72 -4.91 8.59
N ASP A 173 3.89 -3.74 7.95
CA ASP A 173 4.30 -3.64 6.55
C ASP A 173 5.84 -3.57 6.44
N LEU A 174 6.41 -4.34 5.52
CA LEU A 174 7.86 -4.46 5.37
C LEU A 174 8.54 -3.12 5.06
N LEU A 175 7.88 -2.24 4.29
CA LEU A 175 8.45 -0.93 3.96
C LEU A 175 8.46 -0.01 5.19
N TYR A 176 7.43 -0.07 6.01
CA TYR A 176 7.41 0.64 7.29
C TYR A 176 8.59 0.21 8.16
N GLU A 177 8.75 -1.10 8.36
CA GLU A 177 9.80 -1.64 9.22
C GLU A 177 11.19 -1.27 8.71
N PHE A 178 11.42 -1.44 7.40
CA PHE A 178 12.67 -1.08 6.74
C PHE A 178 13.00 0.41 6.94
N VAL A 179 12.04 1.31 6.70
CA VAL A 179 12.27 2.75 6.82
C VAL A 179 12.52 3.16 8.27
N ARG A 180 11.76 2.59 9.22
CA ARG A 180 11.93 2.85 10.65
C ARG A 180 13.35 2.54 11.12
N ILE A 181 13.95 1.46 10.62
CA ILE A 181 15.30 1.01 11.02
C ILE A 181 16.39 1.75 10.22
N MET A 182 16.24 1.83 8.89
CA MET A 182 17.32 2.26 8.02
C MET A 182 17.48 3.78 7.96
N VAL A 183 16.40 4.57 8.13
CA VAL A 183 16.53 6.04 8.09
C VAL A 183 17.37 6.56 9.25
N PRO A 184 17.17 6.16 10.51
CA PRO A 184 18.05 6.55 11.61
C PRO A 184 19.51 6.14 11.36
N LEU A 185 19.74 4.88 10.94
CA LEU A 185 21.09 4.36 10.68
C LEU A 185 21.83 5.10 9.57
N ALA A 186 21.12 5.45 8.49
CA ALA A 186 21.72 6.16 7.35
C ALA A 186 21.98 7.65 7.64
N ARG A 187 21.24 8.26 8.59
CA ARG A 187 21.30 9.71 8.87
C ARG A 187 22.09 10.05 10.13
N PHE A 188 22.18 9.13 11.08
CA PHE A 188 22.87 9.31 12.34
C PHE A 188 23.78 8.09 12.58
N PRO A 189 24.92 8.00 11.86
CA PRO A 189 25.86 6.91 12.07
C PRO A 189 26.52 7.05 13.46
N GLY A 190 26.00 6.31 14.43
CA GLY A 190 26.52 6.14 15.79
C GLY A 190 26.24 4.72 16.29
N PRO A 191 26.79 4.30 17.45
CA PRO A 191 26.43 3.03 18.08
C PRO A 191 24.90 2.94 18.20
N MET A 192 24.29 1.81 17.83
CA MET A 192 22.83 1.61 17.94
C MET A 192 22.32 1.99 19.34
N ASP A 193 23.10 1.65 20.36
CA ASP A 193 22.86 1.91 21.77
C ASP A 193 22.65 3.41 22.06
N GLU A 194 23.38 4.30 21.38
CA GLU A 194 23.25 5.77 21.52
C GLU A 194 22.04 6.33 20.74
N ILE A 195 21.63 5.68 19.65
CA ILE A 195 20.45 6.08 18.85
C ILE A 195 19.16 5.70 19.60
N PHE A 196 19.15 4.58 20.31
CA PHE A 196 18.04 4.16 21.18
C PHE A 196 18.02 4.92 22.52
N GLU A 197 19.15 5.42 23.04
CA GLU A 197 19.16 6.31 24.21
C GLU A 197 18.44 7.65 23.94
N VAL A 198 18.29 8.08 22.68
CA VAL A 198 17.47 9.25 22.32
C VAL A 198 15.98 9.05 22.65
N GLU A 199 15.51 7.80 22.85
CA GLU A 199 14.16 7.54 23.40
C GLU A 199 13.98 8.08 24.84
N GLN A 200 15.07 8.36 25.58
CA GLN A 200 14.99 8.82 26.97
C GLN A 200 15.15 10.34 27.16
N HIS A 201 15.47 11.08 26.11
CA HIS A 201 15.60 12.55 26.14
C HIS A 201 14.67 13.25 25.13
N LEU A 202 13.46 12.73 24.99
CA LEU A 202 12.36 13.43 24.34
C LEU A 202 11.77 14.41 25.36
N ASP A 203 11.93 15.72 25.13
CA ASP A 203 11.09 16.72 25.76
C ASP A 203 9.63 16.37 25.42
N PHE A 204 8.90 15.87 26.40
CA PHE A 204 7.51 15.49 26.25
C PHE A 204 6.69 16.73 25.87
N ILE A 205 6.34 16.84 24.58
CA ILE A 205 5.34 17.80 24.14
C ILE A 205 3.99 17.33 24.67
N ASN A 206 3.33 18.16 25.47
CA ASN A 206 1.99 17.88 25.97
C ASN A 206 0.99 17.94 24.79
N PRO A 207 0.32 16.84 24.43
CA PRO A 207 -0.60 16.80 23.28
C PRO A 207 -1.74 17.83 23.36
N LYS A 208 -2.06 18.31 24.56
CA LYS A 208 -3.07 19.35 24.81
C LYS A 208 -2.70 20.70 24.21
N ASP A 209 -1.41 21.00 24.04
CA ASP A 209 -0.93 22.28 23.50
C ASP A 209 -1.25 22.44 22.00
N TYR A 210 -1.67 21.35 21.34
CA TYR A 210 -2.01 21.29 19.91
C TYR A 210 -3.48 20.90 19.66
N GLY A 211 -4.33 20.92 20.69
CA GLY A 211 -5.76 20.65 20.55
C GLY A 211 -6.11 19.20 20.20
N LEU A 212 -5.18 18.25 20.34
CA LEU A 212 -5.41 16.84 20.12
C LEU A 212 -6.04 16.23 21.38
N GLN A 213 -7.31 15.81 21.28
CA GLN A 213 -7.93 14.97 22.32
C GLN A 213 -7.49 13.52 22.08
N ILE A 214 -6.60 13.03 22.92
CA ILE A 214 -6.17 11.63 22.93
C ILE A 214 -6.94 10.92 24.05
N THR A 215 -7.72 9.91 23.69
CA THR A 215 -8.37 8.99 24.63
C THR A 215 -7.35 7.99 25.17
N GLU A 216 -7.36 7.74 26.49
CA GLU A 216 -6.49 6.75 27.13
C GLU A 216 -6.66 5.37 26.45
N GLY A 217 -5.57 4.80 25.95
CA GLY A 217 -5.52 3.45 25.38
C GLY A 217 -5.13 3.33 23.89
N GLU A 218 -4.93 4.44 23.16
CA GLU A 218 -4.64 4.41 21.70
C GLU A 218 -3.38 5.19 21.29
N LEU A 219 -2.20 4.86 21.83
CA LEU A 219 -0.94 5.50 21.40
C LEU A 219 0.15 4.49 21.07
N ASP A 220 0.07 3.89 19.88
CA ASP A 220 1.24 3.28 19.25
C ASP A 220 1.93 4.32 18.36
N THR A 221 2.88 5.04 18.95
CA THR A 221 3.89 5.92 18.34
C THR A 221 3.37 6.95 17.33
N ILE A 222 3.32 8.24 17.71
CA ILE A 222 3.12 9.33 16.75
C ILE A 222 4.46 10.02 16.45
N LEU A 223 4.83 10.03 15.17
CA LEU A 223 5.98 10.78 14.66
C LEU A 223 5.52 12.16 14.21
N PHE A 224 6.07 13.21 14.81
CA PHE A 224 5.89 14.59 14.35
C PHE A 224 7.24 15.23 13.98
N LEU A 225 7.22 16.04 12.94
CA LEU A 225 8.34 16.88 12.53
C LEU A 225 8.07 18.31 13.01
N HIS A 226 8.90 18.80 13.94
CA HIS A 226 8.85 20.20 14.39
C HIS A 226 10.25 20.81 14.30
N ASN A 227 10.38 21.97 13.63
CA ASN A 227 11.64 22.71 13.47
C ASN A 227 12.84 21.85 13.02
N HIS A 228 12.63 21.00 12.01
CA HIS A 228 13.66 20.10 11.45
C HIS A 228 14.24 19.07 12.43
N ARG A 229 13.56 18.81 13.55
CA ARG A 229 13.84 17.69 14.45
C ARG A 229 12.67 16.71 14.40
N MET A 230 12.99 15.43 14.20
CA MET A 230 12.04 14.34 14.34
C MET A 230 11.81 14.13 15.83
N GLN A 231 10.58 14.27 16.30
CA GLN A 231 10.20 13.97 17.68
C GLN A 231 9.22 12.81 17.67
N ILE A 232 9.54 11.81 18.48
CA ILE A 232 8.77 10.57 18.61
C ILE A 232 7.96 10.71 19.90
N LEU A 233 6.63 10.70 19.80
CA LEU A 233 5.76 10.61 20.96
C LEU A 233 5.42 9.15 21.19
N ILE A 234 6.04 8.55 22.21
CA ILE A 234 5.72 7.21 22.70
C ILE A 234 4.85 7.36 23.95
N GLY A 235 3.56 7.03 23.83
CA GLY A 235 2.70 6.88 24.99
C GLY A 235 2.99 5.55 25.66
N ARG A 236 3.44 5.55 26.92
CA ARG A 236 3.40 4.35 27.74
C ARG A 236 1.98 4.21 28.30
N GLY A 237 1.26 3.20 27.84
CA GLY A 237 0.10 2.66 28.56
C GLY A 237 0.54 1.92 29.82
#